data_AF-A0A2H0G4R1-F1
#
_entry.id   AF-A0A2H0G4R1-F1
#
_cell.length_a   1.000
_cell.length_b   1.000
_cell.length_c   1.000
_cell.angle_alpha   90.00
_cell.angle_beta   90.00
_cell.angle_gamma   90.00
#
_symmetry.space_group_name_H-M   'P 1'
#
loop_
_entity.id
_entity.type
_entity.pdbx_description
1 polymer ?
#
loop_
_entity_poly.entity_id
_entity_poly.type
_entity_poly.pdbx_seq_one_letter_code
_entity_poly.pdbx_strand_id
1 'polypeptide(L)'
;MAREALVPLLGELTSDSTKRERALAELEVIIDEYRHALPHEVSQTREELNGVLKSLEKSAHNLDKLSPRTVAILCEALDGPRGQVTFALQQAIDATKKAIALAHELPHRRSNSHLTVLACQVAQVMRDILEIKASRTRDDPALIDGSRGGGTYARLLRKVIECAGDTPPDDLYPLISKGLELMADPHGDKFNSV
;
A
#
# COMPACT_ATOMS: atom_id res chain seq x y z
N MET A 1 18.96 -0.63 -19.11
CA MET A 1 18.98 0.45 -18.09
C MET A 1 18.53 -0.03 -16.71
N ALA A 2 17.25 -0.36 -16.44
CA ALA A 2 16.83 -0.80 -15.09
C ALA A 2 17.51 -2.12 -14.66
N ARG A 3 17.53 -3.11 -15.56
CA ARG A 3 18.18 -4.41 -15.35
C ARG A 3 19.65 -4.33 -14.93
N GLU A 4 20.45 -3.60 -15.70
CA GLU A 4 21.90 -3.45 -15.48
C GLU A 4 22.22 -2.80 -14.13
N ALA A 5 21.30 -1.98 -13.62
CA ALA A 5 21.48 -1.26 -12.37
C ALA A 5 21.03 -2.08 -11.14
N LEU A 6 20.07 -2.99 -11.30
CA LEU A 6 19.54 -3.83 -10.21
C LEU A 6 20.30 -5.15 -10.04
N VAL A 7 20.86 -5.71 -11.12
CA VAL A 7 21.57 -7.00 -11.10
C VAL A 7 22.73 -7.04 -10.09
N PRO A 8 23.63 -6.03 -9.99
CA PRO A 8 24.70 -6.03 -9.00
C PRO A 8 24.14 -6.03 -7.58
N LEU A 9 23.13 -5.19 -7.33
CA LEU A 9 22.53 -5.04 -6.02
C LEU A 9 21.84 -6.33 -5.57
N LEU A 10 21.06 -6.98 -6.44
CA LEU A 10 20.45 -8.28 -6.14
C LEU A 10 21.50 -9.38 -5.95
N GLY A 11 22.66 -9.29 -6.62
CA GLY A 11 23.79 -10.20 -6.42
C GLY A 11 24.44 -10.07 -5.03
N GLU A 12 24.38 -8.89 -4.41
CA GLU A 12 24.76 -8.70 -2.99
C GLU A 12 23.74 -9.31 -2.02
N LEU A 13 22.46 -9.37 -2.43
CA LEU A 13 21.36 -9.82 -1.57
C LEU A 13 21.16 -11.33 -1.57
N THR A 14 21.47 -12.00 -2.69
CA THR A 14 21.36 -13.45 -2.78
C THR A 14 22.37 -14.04 -3.76
N SER A 15 23.00 -15.15 -3.35
CA SER A 15 23.82 -15.97 -4.24
C SER A 15 22.98 -16.86 -5.16
N ASP A 16 21.70 -17.07 -4.84
CA ASP A 16 20.77 -17.89 -5.64
C ASP A 16 20.37 -17.16 -6.92
N SER A 17 20.79 -17.70 -8.07
CA SER A 17 20.50 -17.14 -9.40
C SER A 17 19.01 -17.16 -9.73
N THR A 18 18.26 -18.15 -9.26
CA THR A 18 16.83 -18.28 -9.52
C THR A 18 16.03 -17.25 -8.74
N LYS A 19 16.34 -17.06 -7.44
CA LYS A 19 15.71 -16.00 -6.63
C LYS A 19 16.02 -14.61 -7.19
N ARG A 20 17.26 -14.38 -7.63
CA ARG A 20 17.68 -13.12 -8.23
C ARG A 20 16.96 -12.81 -9.54
N GLU A 21 16.84 -13.78 -10.44
CA GLU A 21 16.13 -13.58 -11.71
C GLU A 21 14.63 -13.33 -11.47
N ARG A 22 14.02 -14.04 -10.51
CA ARG A 22 12.62 -13.81 -10.13
C ARG A 22 12.40 -12.44 -9.49
N ALA A 23 13.28 -12.02 -8.58
CA ALA A 23 13.19 -10.71 -7.95
C ALA A 23 13.38 -9.59 -8.98
N LEU A 24 14.29 -9.79 -9.94
CA LEU A 24 14.52 -8.85 -11.03
C LEU A 24 13.27 -8.70 -11.91
N ALA A 25 12.67 -9.81 -12.34
CA ALA A 25 11.44 -9.78 -13.14
C ALA A 25 10.29 -9.08 -12.42
N GLU A 26 10.10 -9.35 -11.13
CA GLU A 26 9.06 -8.71 -10.32
C GLU A 26 9.31 -7.19 -10.17
N LEU A 27 10.55 -6.79 -9.91
CA LEU A 27 10.92 -5.38 -9.80
C LEU A 27 10.78 -4.64 -11.14
N GLU A 28 11.05 -5.29 -12.28
CA GLU A 28 10.81 -4.70 -13.60
C GLU A 28 9.31 -4.41 -13.82
N VAL A 29 8.42 -5.32 -13.44
CA VAL A 29 6.97 -5.12 -13.49
C VAL A 29 6.55 -3.94 -12.60
N ILE A 30 7.00 -3.93 -11.34
CA ILE A 30 6.70 -2.86 -10.36
C ILE A 30 7.18 -1.48 -10.89
N ILE A 31 8.37 -1.43 -11.49
CA ILE A 31 8.94 -0.20 -12.07
C ILE A 31 8.07 0.31 -13.22
N ASP A 32 7.62 -0.58 -14.10
CA ASP A 32 6.79 -0.20 -15.23
C ASP A 32 5.38 0.24 -14.80
N GLU A 33 4.76 -0.46 -13.84
CA GLU A 33 3.51 -0.02 -13.20
C GLU A 33 3.64 1.40 -12.63
N TYR A 34 4.69 1.63 -11.84
CA TYR A 34 4.96 2.95 -11.25
C TYR A 34 5.21 4.03 -12.31
N ARG A 35 5.90 3.68 -13.40
CA ARG A 35 6.16 4.62 -14.52
C ARG A 35 4.87 5.07 -15.17
N HIS A 36 3.94 4.15 -15.37
CA HIS A 36 2.69 4.36 -16.09
C HIS A 36 1.53 4.86 -15.22
N ALA A 37 1.74 5.04 -13.92
CA ALA A 37 0.73 5.46 -12.95
C ALA A 37 0.09 6.86 -13.16
N LEU A 38 0.41 7.65 -14.21
CA LEU A 38 -0.25 8.95 -14.46
C LEU A 38 -0.51 9.23 -15.95
N PRO A 39 -1.70 9.77 -16.35
CA PRO A 39 -2.78 10.39 -15.55
C PRO A 39 -4.12 9.61 -15.52
N HIS A 40 -4.16 8.34 -15.95
CA HIS A 40 -5.41 7.57 -16.02
C HIS A 40 -5.91 7.05 -14.65
N GLU A 41 -5.02 6.85 -13.67
CA GLU A 41 -5.37 6.23 -12.37
C GLU A 41 -6.19 7.13 -11.45
N VAL A 42 -5.97 8.45 -11.44
CA VAL A 42 -6.71 9.35 -10.53
C VAL A 42 -8.20 9.37 -10.87
N SER A 43 -8.56 9.23 -12.15
CA SER A 43 -9.96 9.09 -12.57
C SER A 43 -10.55 7.76 -12.11
N GLN A 44 -9.79 6.67 -12.26
CA GLN A 44 -10.23 5.33 -11.87
C GLN A 44 -10.37 5.19 -10.35
N THR A 45 -9.41 5.64 -9.56
CA THR A 45 -9.51 5.64 -8.09
C THR A 45 -10.71 6.46 -7.61
N ARG A 46 -10.97 7.62 -8.23
CA ARG A 46 -12.17 8.41 -7.92
C ARG A 46 -13.45 7.68 -8.30
N GLU A 47 -13.46 6.99 -9.44
CA GLU A 47 -14.62 6.22 -9.89
C GLU A 47 -14.90 5.03 -8.97
N GLU A 48 -13.88 4.27 -8.59
CA GLU A 48 -13.94 3.15 -7.66
C GLU A 48 -14.45 3.60 -6.28
N LEU A 49 -13.87 4.67 -5.71
CA LEU A 49 -14.31 5.22 -4.43
C LEU A 49 -15.76 5.72 -4.47
N ASN A 50 -16.18 6.37 -5.57
CA ASN A 50 -17.58 6.77 -5.75
C ASN A 50 -18.52 5.56 -5.89
N GLY A 51 -18.07 4.48 -6.53
CA GLY A 51 -18.81 3.22 -6.61
C GLY A 51 -19.02 2.58 -5.23
N VAL A 52 -17.98 2.57 -4.39
CA VAL A 52 -18.05 2.11 -3.01
C VAL A 52 -19.01 2.98 -2.20
N LEU A 53 -18.89 4.31 -2.26
CA LEU A 53 -19.76 5.23 -1.53
C LEU A 53 -21.25 4.99 -1.85
N LYS A 54 -21.60 4.88 -3.13
CA LYS A 54 -22.97 4.59 -3.57
C LYS A 54 -23.48 3.26 -3.01
N SER A 55 -22.63 2.25 -2.96
CA SER A 55 -22.98 0.91 -2.46
C SER A 55 -23.22 0.93 -0.95
N LEU A 56 -22.41 1.67 -0.19
CA LEU A 56 -22.57 1.85 1.25
C LEU A 56 -23.83 2.64 1.58
N GLU A 57 -24.08 3.77 0.90
CA GLU A 57 -25.29 4.58 1.08
C GLU A 57 -26.56 3.77 0.76
N LYS A 58 -26.53 2.97 -0.32
CA LYS A 58 -27.62 2.05 -0.66
C LYS A 58 -27.83 0.99 0.42
N SER A 59 -26.76 0.46 1.00
CA SER A 59 -26.83 -0.54 2.07
C SER A 59 -27.40 0.03 3.36
N ALA A 60 -26.99 1.23 3.75
CA ALA A 60 -27.55 1.96 4.90
C ALA A 60 -29.05 2.22 4.71
N HIS A 61 -29.45 2.69 3.52
CA HIS A 61 -30.86 2.91 3.18
C HIS A 61 -31.70 1.64 3.21
N ASN A 62 -31.14 0.52 2.74
CA ASN A 62 -31.82 -0.78 2.79
C ASN A 62 -31.98 -1.29 4.23
N LEU A 63 -30.96 -1.09 5.07
CA LEU A 63 -31.01 -1.42 6.50
C LEU A 63 -32.14 -0.65 7.21
N ASP A 64 -32.36 0.61 6.81
CA ASP A 64 -33.42 1.45 7.35
C ASP A 64 -34.83 1.03 6.97
N LYS A 65 -34.98 0.33 5.85
CA LYS A 65 -36.26 -0.16 5.33
C LYS A 65 -36.63 -1.56 5.78
N LEU A 66 -35.77 -2.21 6.58
CA LEU A 66 -36.07 -3.56 7.06
C LEU A 66 -37.31 -3.56 7.95
N SER A 67 -38.15 -4.58 7.76
CA SER A 67 -39.29 -4.82 8.65
C SER A 67 -38.81 -5.12 10.08
N PRO A 68 -39.61 -4.82 11.12
CA PRO A 68 -39.23 -5.14 12.50
C PRO A 68 -38.86 -6.61 12.72
N ARG A 69 -39.55 -7.54 12.04
CA ARG A 69 -39.26 -8.97 12.11
C ARG A 69 -37.88 -9.31 11.52
N THR A 70 -37.52 -8.70 10.39
CA THR A 70 -36.21 -8.90 9.77
C THR A 70 -35.10 -8.31 10.63
N VAL A 71 -35.34 -7.14 11.24
CA VAL A 71 -34.40 -6.53 12.18
C VAL A 71 -34.14 -7.44 13.37
N ALA A 72 -35.19 -8.07 13.94
CA ALA A 72 -35.03 -9.00 15.06
C ALA A 72 -34.13 -10.20 14.70
N ILE A 73 -34.36 -10.84 13.55
CA ILE A 73 -33.54 -11.96 13.05
C ILE A 73 -32.09 -11.52 12.83
N LEU A 74 -31.89 -10.32 12.26
CA LEU A 74 -30.56 -9.77 12.03
C LEU A 74 -29.82 -9.50 13.34
N CYS A 75 -30.46 -8.88 14.33
CA CYS A 75 -29.87 -8.63 15.64
C CYS A 75 -29.49 -9.94 16.36
N GLU A 76 -30.34 -10.97 16.25
CA GLU A 76 -30.06 -12.30 16.80
C GLU A 76 -28.82 -12.93 16.14
N ALA A 77 -28.73 -12.87 14.80
CA ALA A 77 -27.57 -13.40 14.06
C ALA A 77 -26.27 -12.64 14.35
N LEU A 78 -26.36 -11.34 14.65
CA LEU A 78 -25.21 -10.49 14.98
C LEU A 78 -24.78 -10.58 16.44
N ASP A 79 -25.57 -11.23 17.30
CA ASP A 79 -25.42 -11.18 18.75
C ASP A 79 -25.30 -9.73 19.27
N GLY A 80 -26.13 -8.83 18.73
CA GLY A 80 -26.00 -7.40 18.99
C GLY A 80 -27.11 -6.52 18.42
N PRO A 81 -27.23 -5.26 18.89
CA PRO A 81 -28.24 -4.35 18.41
C PRO A 81 -27.92 -3.88 16.98
N ARG A 82 -28.98 -3.73 16.15
CA ARG A 82 -28.89 -3.14 14.81
C ARG A 82 -28.08 -1.83 14.76
N GLY A 83 -28.14 -1.02 15.82
CA GLY A 83 -27.40 0.24 15.92
C GLY A 83 -25.89 0.08 15.72
N GLN A 84 -25.29 -1.07 16.06
CA GLN A 84 -23.88 -1.36 15.79
C GLN A 84 -23.59 -1.40 14.29
N VAL A 85 -24.45 -2.07 13.51
CA VAL A 85 -24.29 -2.17 12.05
C VAL A 85 -24.52 -0.80 11.40
N THR A 86 -25.55 -0.07 11.83
CA THR A 86 -25.80 1.29 11.33
C THR A 86 -24.61 2.21 11.60
N PHE A 87 -24.03 2.14 12.81
CA PHE A 87 -22.86 2.94 13.17
C PHE A 87 -21.62 2.57 12.35
N ALA A 88 -21.33 1.27 12.19
CA ALA A 88 -20.21 0.81 11.38
C ALA A 88 -20.35 1.21 9.89
N LEU A 89 -21.55 1.10 9.32
CA LEU A 89 -21.85 1.57 7.97
C LEU A 89 -21.64 3.08 7.84
N GLN A 90 -22.07 3.87 8.84
CA GLN A 90 -21.90 5.32 8.81
C GLN A 90 -20.42 5.70 8.89
N GLN A 91 -19.63 5.04 9.75
CA GLN A 91 -18.18 5.25 9.79
C GLN A 91 -17.53 4.95 8.44
N ALA A 92 -17.91 3.85 7.79
CA ALA A 92 -17.39 3.50 6.46
C ALA A 92 -17.77 4.55 5.40
N ILE A 93 -19.00 5.08 5.43
CA ILE A 93 -19.45 6.18 4.56
C ILE A 93 -18.59 7.42 4.77
N ASP A 94 -18.39 7.84 6.03
CA ASP A 94 -17.63 9.04 6.36
C ASP A 94 -16.14 8.90 6.00
N ALA A 95 -15.55 7.73 6.24
CA ALA A 95 -14.19 7.41 5.82
C ALA A 95 -14.05 7.44 4.28
N THR A 96 -15.03 6.89 3.55
CA THR A 96 -15.04 6.91 2.08
C THR A 96 -15.16 8.34 1.54
N LYS A 97 -15.99 9.18 2.15
CA LYS A 97 -16.10 10.61 1.80
C LYS A 97 -14.77 11.35 2.01
N LYS A 98 -14.08 11.10 3.13
CA LYS A 98 -12.74 11.64 3.38
C LYS A 98 -11.74 11.15 2.34
N ALA A 99 -11.76 9.85 1.99
CA ALA A 99 -10.89 9.29 0.97
C ALA A 99 -11.12 9.93 -0.41
N ILE A 100 -12.38 10.17 -0.80
CA ILE A 100 -12.71 10.89 -2.04
C ILE A 100 -12.15 12.32 -2.00
N ALA A 101 -12.32 13.05 -0.90
CA ALA A 101 -11.77 14.40 -0.76
C ALA A 101 -10.23 14.39 -0.91
N LEU A 102 -9.54 13.45 -0.25
CA LEU A 102 -8.10 13.26 -0.40
C LEU A 102 -7.71 12.91 -1.85
N ALA A 103 -8.48 12.05 -2.52
CA ALA A 103 -8.26 11.71 -3.93
C ALA A 103 -8.48 12.89 -4.88
N HIS A 104 -9.28 13.88 -4.48
CA HIS A 104 -9.43 15.14 -5.21
C HIS A 104 -8.24 16.09 -5.00
N GLU A 105 -7.62 16.05 -3.82
CA GLU A 105 -6.41 16.83 -3.48
C GLU A 105 -5.11 16.20 -4.02
N LEU A 106 -5.15 14.94 -4.47
CA LEU A 106 -4.00 14.30 -5.10
C LEU A 106 -3.55 15.12 -6.33
N PRO A 107 -2.30 15.62 -6.35
CA PRO A 107 -1.81 16.40 -7.47
C PRO A 107 -1.77 15.54 -8.74
N HIS A 108 -1.88 16.19 -9.92
CA HIS A 108 -1.60 15.56 -11.23
C HIS A 108 -0.12 15.14 -11.40
N ARG A 109 0.70 15.25 -10.36
CA ARG A 109 2.11 14.82 -10.28
C ARG A 109 2.19 13.63 -9.32
N ARG A 110 3.14 12.72 -9.53
CA ARG A 110 3.34 11.53 -8.67
C ARG A 110 3.38 11.99 -7.21
N SER A 111 2.34 11.63 -6.46
CA SER A 111 2.20 12.00 -5.05
C SER A 111 3.02 11.05 -4.17
N ASN A 112 3.25 11.47 -2.92
CA ASN A 112 3.91 10.63 -1.92
C ASN A 112 3.21 9.27 -1.68
N SER A 113 1.94 9.11 -2.08
CA SER A 113 1.22 7.84 -1.97
C SER A 113 1.75 6.79 -2.96
N HIS A 114 2.08 7.14 -4.20
CA HIS A 114 2.66 6.18 -5.16
C HIS A 114 4.04 5.70 -4.72
N LEU A 115 4.86 6.59 -4.16
CA LEU A 115 6.15 6.21 -3.57
C LEU A 115 5.98 5.30 -2.34
N THR A 116 4.87 5.45 -1.61
CA THR A 116 4.54 4.59 -0.47
C THR A 116 4.09 3.20 -0.92
N VAL A 117 3.29 3.11 -1.99
CA VAL A 117 2.90 1.83 -2.61
C VAL A 117 4.12 1.12 -3.19
N LEU A 118 4.97 1.85 -3.91
CA LEU A 118 6.24 1.33 -4.43
C LEU A 118 7.13 0.76 -3.31
N ALA A 119 7.24 1.49 -2.20
CA ALA A 119 7.95 1.01 -1.01
C ALA A 119 7.35 -0.33 -0.52
N CYS A 120 6.02 -0.41 -0.35
CA CYS A 120 5.33 -1.64 0.04
C CYS A 120 5.64 -2.82 -0.91
N GLN A 121 5.54 -2.61 -2.23
CA GLN A 121 5.82 -3.63 -3.25
C GLN A 121 7.28 -4.11 -3.20
N VAL A 122 8.24 -3.19 -3.04
CA VAL A 122 9.66 -3.55 -2.86
C VAL A 122 9.86 -4.36 -1.57
N ALA A 123 9.18 -4.01 -0.48
CA ALA A 123 9.24 -4.79 0.76
C ALA A 123 8.66 -6.21 0.58
N GLN A 124 7.61 -6.37 -0.23
CA GLN A 124 7.04 -7.67 -0.58
C GLN A 124 8.04 -8.53 -1.37
N VAL A 125 8.71 -7.97 -2.38
CA VAL A 125 9.77 -8.68 -3.12
C VAL A 125 10.88 -9.16 -2.18
N MET A 126 11.31 -8.30 -1.26
CA MET A 126 12.31 -8.66 -0.26
C MET A 126 11.85 -9.83 0.62
N ARG A 127 10.60 -9.81 1.10
CA ARG A 127 10.05 -10.85 1.97
C ARG A 127 9.77 -12.16 1.23
N ASP A 128 9.10 -12.09 0.09
CA ASP A 128 8.46 -13.24 -0.55
C ASP A 128 9.36 -13.94 -1.56
N ILE A 129 10.32 -13.22 -2.15
CA ILE A 129 11.24 -13.77 -3.16
C ILE A 129 12.66 -13.90 -2.58
N LEU A 130 13.16 -12.82 -1.98
CA LEU A 130 14.51 -12.82 -1.43
C LEU A 130 14.59 -13.44 -0.03
N GLU A 131 13.45 -13.62 0.64
CA GLU A 131 13.37 -14.11 2.04
C GLU A 131 14.17 -13.24 3.04
N ILE A 132 14.32 -11.95 2.72
CA ILE A 132 14.99 -10.95 3.53
C ILE A 132 13.95 -10.10 4.25
N LYS A 133 14.05 -10.02 5.57
CA LYS A 133 13.18 -9.16 6.38
C LYS A 133 13.53 -7.68 6.16
N ALA A 134 12.63 -6.92 5.53
CA ALA A 134 12.72 -5.47 5.50
C ALA A 134 12.52 -4.88 6.91
N SER A 135 13.31 -3.87 7.30
CA SER A 135 13.21 -3.24 8.63
C SER A 135 13.27 -1.72 8.57
N ARG A 136 12.77 -1.07 9.63
CA ARG A 136 12.85 0.39 9.82
C ARG A 136 14.21 0.75 10.44
N THR A 137 15.28 0.72 9.66
CA THR A 137 16.57 1.26 10.12
C THR A 137 16.98 2.40 9.21
N ARG A 138 17.33 3.54 9.82
CA ARG A 138 17.90 4.70 9.12
C ARG A 138 19.13 4.28 8.33
N ASP A 139 19.32 4.92 7.18
CA ASP A 139 20.54 4.83 6.38
C ASP A 139 21.64 5.55 7.17
N ASP A 140 22.33 4.84 8.07
CA ASP A 140 23.48 5.35 8.80
C ASP A 140 24.76 4.66 8.27
N PRO A 141 25.60 5.37 7.51
CA PRO A 141 26.83 4.84 6.94
C PRO A 141 27.83 4.31 7.99
N ALA A 142 27.66 4.64 9.28
CA ALA A 142 28.56 4.22 10.35
C ALA A 142 28.31 2.79 10.86
N LEU A 143 27.21 2.14 10.48
CA LEU A 143 26.88 0.77 10.89
C LEU A 143 27.39 -0.26 9.85
N ILE A 144 28.71 -0.37 9.75
CA ILE A 144 29.42 -1.37 8.96
C ILE A 144 29.44 -2.69 9.76
N ASP A 145 28.28 -3.29 10.00
CA ASP A 145 28.23 -4.67 10.50
C ASP A 145 26.94 -5.40 10.05
N GLY A 146 26.97 -5.81 8.78
CA GLY A 146 26.49 -7.11 8.30
C GLY A 146 25.03 -7.56 8.45
N SER A 147 24.11 -6.89 9.16
CA SER A 147 22.80 -7.55 9.43
C SER A 147 21.65 -6.63 9.86
N ARG A 148 21.30 -5.60 9.06
CA ARG A 148 20.08 -4.81 9.31
C ARG A 148 19.29 -4.56 8.02
N GLY A 149 18.15 -5.24 7.89
CA GLY A 149 17.30 -5.27 6.69
C GLY A 149 16.80 -3.91 6.18
N GLY A 150 16.92 -2.83 6.95
CA GLY A 150 16.47 -1.50 6.52
C GLY A 150 17.47 -0.73 5.67
N GLY A 151 18.79 -0.89 5.86
CA GLY A 151 19.77 -0.26 4.97
C GLY A 151 19.75 -0.89 3.57
N THR A 152 19.61 -2.22 3.53
CA THR A 152 19.37 -2.96 2.28
C THR A 152 18.07 -2.53 1.60
N TYR A 153 16.98 -2.42 2.36
CA TYR A 153 15.70 -1.98 1.83
C TYR A 153 15.77 -0.54 1.28
N ALA A 154 16.42 0.38 1.99
CA ALA A 154 16.63 1.74 1.53
C ALA A 154 17.42 1.79 0.22
N ARG A 155 18.53 1.04 0.11
CA ARG A 155 19.34 0.98 -1.11
C ARG A 155 18.56 0.41 -2.30
N LEU A 156 17.82 -0.68 -2.10
CA LEU A 156 17.00 -1.28 -3.15
C LEU A 156 15.88 -0.32 -3.58
N LEU A 157 15.15 0.26 -2.63
CA LEU A 157 14.07 1.20 -2.90
C LEU A 157 14.58 2.45 -3.64
N ARG A 158 15.71 3.02 -3.21
CA ARG A 158 16.36 4.15 -3.90
C ARG A 158 16.62 3.81 -5.36
N LYS A 159 17.20 2.63 -5.61
CA LYS A 159 17.55 2.17 -6.96
C LYS A 159 16.31 1.93 -7.82
N VAL A 160 15.26 1.36 -7.25
CA VAL A 160 13.98 1.15 -7.94
C VAL A 160 13.35 2.50 -8.34
N ILE A 161 13.37 3.50 -7.47
CA ILE A 161 12.88 4.87 -7.78
C ILE A 161 13.70 5.50 -8.91
N GLU A 162 15.03 5.43 -8.84
CA GLU A 162 15.92 5.93 -9.91
C GLU A 162 15.66 5.21 -11.24
N CYS A 163 15.53 3.88 -11.21
CA CYS A 163 15.23 3.09 -12.39
C CYS A 163 13.86 3.46 -12.98
N ALA A 164 12.88 3.82 -12.14
CA ALA A 164 11.59 4.31 -12.57
C ALA A 164 11.63 5.74 -13.16
N GLY A 165 12.81 6.37 -13.22
CA GLY A 165 13.02 7.70 -13.80
C GLY A 165 12.61 8.83 -12.87
N ASP A 166 12.50 8.57 -11.57
CA ASP A 166 12.19 9.57 -10.55
C ASP A 166 13.40 9.86 -9.65
N THR A 167 13.32 10.95 -8.90
CA THR A 167 14.39 11.33 -7.95
C THR A 167 14.01 10.85 -6.55
N PRO A 168 14.78 9.92 -5.96
CA PRO A 168 14.50 9.44 -4.61
C PRO A 168 14.71 10.57 -3.59
N PRO A 169 13.85 10.69 -2.55
CA PRO A 169 14.06 11.62 -1.46
C PRO A 169 15.41 11.40 -0.74
N ASP A 170 15.92 12.46 -0.11
CA ASP A 170 17.13 12.37 0.72
C ASP A 170 16.91 11.39 1.88
N ASP A 171 15.79 11.56 2.62
CA ASP A 171 15.37 10.66 3.70
C ASP A 171 14.25 9.71 3.22
N LEU A 172 14.60 8.43 3.04
CA LEU A 172 13.65 7.37 2.69
C LEU A 172 12.91 6.81 3.90
N TYR A 173 13.30 7.15 5.13
CA TYR A 173 12.72 6.56 6.35
C TYR A 173 11.19 6.75 6.46
N PRO A 174 10.60 7.93 6.12
CA PRO A 174 9.16 8.10 6.13
C PRO A 174 8.44 7.17 5.12
N LEU A 175 9.02 6.97 3.94
CA LEU A 175 8.45 6.09 2.90
C LEU A 175 8.55 4.62 3.31
N ILE A 176 9.72 4.20 3.79
CA ILE A 176 9.96 2.86 4.34
C ILE A 176 8.96 2.54 5.45
N SER A 177 8.77 3.48 6.38
CA SER A 177 7.86 3.28 7.52
C SER A 177 6.42 3.07 7.07
N LYS A 178 5.93 3.92 6.17
CA LYS A 178 4.56 3.80 5.63
C LYS A 178 4.38 2.58 4.73
N GLY A 179 5.36 2.24 3.90
CA GLY A 179 5.31 1.04 3.06
C GLY A 179 5.24 -0.25 3.90
N LEU A 180 6.00 -0.30 5.01
CA LEU A 180 5.92 -1.42 5.95
C LEU A 180 4.61 -1.45 6.74
N GLU A 181 3.99 -0.30 7.01
CA GLU A 181 2.65 -0.23 7.62
C GLU A 181 1.60 -0.84 6.70
N LEU A 182 1.59 -0.46 5.42
CA LEU A 182 0.74 -1.08 4.41
C LEU A 182 0.99 -2.59 4.28
N MET A 183 2.24 -3.03 4.36
CA MET A 183 2.56 -4.46 4.25
C MET A 183 2.10 -5.26 5.49
N ALA A 184 2.14 -4.66 6.68
CA ALA A 184 1.69 -5.28 7.93
C ALA A 184 0.16 -5.32 8.07
N ASP A 185 -0.52 -4.68 7.13
CA ASP A 185 -1.96 -4.50 7.08
C ASP A 185 -2.40 -4.22 5.62
N PRO A 186 -2.32 -5.23 4.74
CA PRO A 186 -2.59 -5.08 3.31
C PRO A 186 -4.04 -4.67 3.01
N HIS A 187 -4.92 -4.67 4.02
CA HIS A 187 -6.33 -4.28 3.92
C HIS A 187 -6.66 -2.97 4.66
N GLY A 188 -5.72 -2.38 5.43
CA GLY A 188 -5.89 -1.07 6.10
C GLY A 188 -6.64 -1.08 7.44
N ASP A 189 -6.83 -2.24 8.09
CA ASP A 189 -7.53 -2.42 9.37
C ASP A 189 -6.95 -1.59 10.54
N LYS A 190 -5.66 -1.26 10.54
CA LYS A 190 -4.97 -0.47 11.57
C LYS A 190 -5.09 1.04 11.38
N PHE A 191 -5.45 1.52 10.19
CA PHE A 191 -5.76 2.94 9.98
C PHE A 191 -7.17 3.32 10.44
N ASN A 192 -8.00 2.34 10.83
CA ASN A 192 -9.37 2.52 11.32
C ASN A 192 -9.49 2.58 12.85
N SER A 193 -8.39 2.59 13.62
CA SER A 193 -8.43 2.64 15.08
C SER A 193 -8.16 4.02 15.69
N VAL A 194 -8.51 5.12 15.00
CA VAL A 194 -8.49 6.49 15.56
C VAL A 194 -9.84 7.16 15.38
#